data_AF-A0A967JW76-F1
#
_entry.id   AF-A0A967JW76-F1
#
_cell.length_a   1.000
_cell.length_b   1.000
_cell.length_c   1.000
_cell.angle_alpha   90.00
_cell.angle_beta   90.00
_cell.angle_gamma   90.00
#
_symmetry.space_group_name_H-M   'P 1'
#
loop_
_entity.id
_entity.type
_entity.pdbx_description
1 polymer ?
#
loop_
_entity_poly.entity_id
_entity_poly.type
_entity_poly.pdbx_seq_one_letter_code
_entity_poly.pdbx_strand_id
1 'polypeptide(L)'
;PYQFHGSIYGVAAAERGHQLPVGQWNTQEVVAHGRRVRVTLNGAVILDVDLDEVSTPQTVDGRDHPGLARSSGHIGFLGHGHRVEYRNIRIRE
;
A
#
# COMPACT_ATOMS: atom_id res chain seq x y z
N PRO A 1 -0.73 12.11 -10.76
CA PRO A 1 0.36 11.20 -10.35
C PRO A 1 -0.10 10.26 -9.21
N TYR A 2 0.18 8.96 -9.32
CA TYR A 2 -0.37 7.92 -8.44
C TYR A 2 0.70 7.05 -7.75
N GLN A 3 1.98 7.19 -8.15
CA GLN A 3 3.08 6.37 -7.64
C GLN A 3 3.78 7.07 -6.48
N PHE A 4 3.20 6.99 -5.29
CA PHE A 4 3.81 7.50 -4.06
C PHE A 4 3.74 6.46 -2.93
N HIS A 5 4.50 6.68 -1.86
CA HIS A 5 4.49 5.84 -0.67
C HIS A 5 3.05 5.60 -0.15
N GLY A 6 2.75 4.36 0.24
CA GLY A 6 1.44 3.95 0.74
C GLY A 6 0.36 3.71 -0.32
N SER A 7 0.63 4.01 -1.59
CA SER A 7 -0.32 3.77 -2.68
C SER A 7 -0.42 2.29 -3.03
N ILE A 8 -1.59 1.85 -3.52
CA ILE A 8 -1.69 0.58 -4.24
C ILE A 8 -1.16 0.82 -5.65
N TYR A 9 0.04 0.32 -5.92
CA TYR A 9 0.82 0.67 -7.11
C TYR A 9 0.04 0.40 -8.40
N GLY A 10 -0.17 1.44 -9.21
CA GLY A 10 -0.94 1.36 -10.46
C GLY A 10 -2.46 1.46 -10.29
N VAL A 11 -2.98 1.40 -9.06
CA VAL A 11 -4.42 1.16 -8.79
C VAL A 11 -5.06 2.31 -8.01
N ALA A 12 -4.51 2.70 -6.87
CA ALA A 12 -5.10 3.72 -6.01
C ALA A 12 -4.02 4.57 -5.34
N ALA A 13 -4.14 5.89 -5.46
CA ALA A 13 -3.20 6.85 -4.89
C ALA A 13 -3.49 7.07 -3.39
N ALA A 14 -2.44 7.11 -2.58
CA ALA A 14 -2.53 7.48 -1.17
C ALA A 14 -2.38 9.01 -0.97
N GLU A 15 -2.93 9.51 0.13
CA GLU A 15 -2.66 10.84 0.64
C GLU A 15 -1.17 11.00 0.96
N ARG A 16 -0.64 12.19 0.68
CA ARG A 16 0.78 12.53 0.89
C ARG A 16 0.95 13.44 2.10
N GLY A 17 2.20 13.62 2.53
CA GLY A 17 2.57 14.60 3.56
C GLY A 17 2.76 14.00 4.96
N HIS A 18 2.55 12.70 5.09
CA HIS A 18 2.64 11.99 6.37
C HIS A 18 3.97 11.27 6.59
N GLN A 19 4.92 11.36 5.65
CA GLN A 19 6.26 10.78 5.78
C GLN A 19 7.16 11.67 6.64
N LEU A 20 7.92 11.04 7.53
CA LEU A 20 9.05 11.69 8.19
C LEU A 20 10.24 11.85 7.23
N PRO A 21 11.19 12.77 7.52
CA PRO A 21 12.41 12.92 6.75
C PRO A 21 13.20 11.61 6.59
N VAL A 22 13.93 11.49 5.48
CA VAL A 22 14.81 10.34 5.20
C VAL A 22 15.79 10.11 6.36
N GLY A 23 15.95 8.85 6.76
CA GLY A 23 16.75 8.46 7.93
C GLY A 23 15.96 8.37 9.24
N GLN A 24 14.71 8.85 9.26
CA GLN A 24 13.80 8.64 10.39
C GLN A 24 12.89 7.43 10.17
N TRP A 25 12.41 6.88 11.28
CA TRP A 25 11.55 5.70 11.27
C TRP A 25 10.09 6.08 11.09
N ASN A 26 9.49 5.64 9.99
CA ASN A 26 8.04 5.67 9.81
C ASN A 26 7.40 4.42 10.41
N THR A 27 6.18 4.55 10.93
CA THR A 27 5.33 3.43 11.35
C THR A 27 4.20 3.27 10.34
N GLN A 28 4.08 2.09 9.72
CA GLN A 28 3.00 1.80 8.77
C GLN A 28 2.21 0.57 9.24
N GLU A 29 0.89 0.67 9.18
CA GLU A 29 -0.04 -0.44 9.31
C GLU A 29 -0.78 -0.63 7.99
N VAL A 30 -0.92 -1.89 7.56
CA VAL A 30 -1.71 -2.26 6.40
C VAL A 30 -2.75 -3.28 6.87
N VAL A 31 -4.03 -2.96 6.67
CA VAL A 31 -5.15 -3.86 6.94
C VAL A 31 -5.79 -4.24 5.62
N ALA A 32 -5.74 -5.52 5.29
CA ALA A 32 -6.47 -6.10 4.16
C ALA A 32 -7.60 -6.97 4.72
N HIS A 33 -8.85 -6.49 4.62
CA HIS A 33 -10.03 -7.20 5.10
C HIS A 33 -11.02 -7.39 3.95
N GLY A 34 -11.03 -8.61 3.39
CA GLY A 34 -11.75 -8.91 2.16
C GLY A 34 -11.21 -8.07 1.00
N ARG A 35 -12.10 -7.30 0.36
CA ARG A 35 -11.75 -6.39 -0.76
C ARG A 35 -11.29 -5.00 -0.29
N ARG A 36 -11.44 -4.68 0.99
CA ARG A 36 -11.08 -3.37 1.53
C ARG A 36 -9.64 -3.37 2.02
N VAL A 37 -8.85 -2.41 1.54
CA VAL A 37 -7.46 -2.21 1.95
C VAL A 37 -7.33 -0.83 2.57
N ARG A 38 -6.80 -0.79 3.79
CA ARG A 38 -6.46 0.43 4.51
C ARG A 38 -4.97 0.49 4.78
N VAL A 39 -4.37 1.65 4.54
CA VAL A 39 -2.99 1.97 4.90
C VAL A 39 -2.99 3.16 5.85
N THR A 40 -2.37 2.96 7.01
CA THR A 40 -2.16 3.99 8.03
C THR A 40 -0.66 4.27 8.14
N LEU A 41 -0.25 5.52 8.01
CA LEU A 41 1.14 5.96 8.15
C LEU A 41 1.25 6.98 9.28
N ASN A 42 2.13 6.71 10.25
CA ASN A 42 2.39 7.58 11.39
C ASN A 42 1.10 8.04 12.11
N GLY A 43 0.10 7.16 12.18
CA GLY A 43 -1.19 7.42 12.83
C GLY A 43 -2.27 8.04 11.93
N ALA A 44 -1.95 8.45 10.70
CA ALA A 44 -2.91 8.97 9.73
C ALA A 44 -3.33 7.90 8.72
N VAL A 45 -4.63 7.73 8.49
CA VAL A 45 -5.14 6.89 7.40
C VAL A 45 -4.88 7.62 6.09
N ILE A 46 -3.97 7.09 5.28
CA ILE A 46 -3.57 7.71 4.00
C ILE A 46 -4.21 7.03 2.79
N LEU A 47 -4.79 5.84 2.97
CA LEU A 47 -5.52 5.12 1.93
C LEU A 47 -6.54 4.22 2.60
N ASP A 48 -7.80 4.24 2.13
CA ASP A 48 -8.85 3.32 2.57
C ASP A 48 -9.82 3.12 1.40
N VAL A 49 -9.67 2.00 0.69
CA VAL A 49 -10.35 1.78 -0.59
C VAL A 49 -10.92 0.37 -0.67
N ASP A 50 -12.02 0.24 -1.39
CA ASP A 50 -12.46 -1.04 -1.94
C ASP A 50 -11.74 -1.30 -3.27
N LEU A 51 -11.08 -2.45 -3.38
CA LEU A 51 -10.29 -2.81 -4.55
C LEU A 51 -11.12 -2.98 -5.83
N ASP A 52 -12.39 -3.36 -5.74
CA ASP A 52 -13.26 -3.54 -6.90
C ASP A 52 -13.71 -2.18 -7.45
N GLU A 53 -13.98 -1.23 -6.56
CA GLU A 53 -14.33 0.14 -6.94
C GLU A 53 -13.18 0.85 -7.67
N VAL A 54 -11.95 0.75 -7.14
CA VAL A 54 -10.79 1.46 -7.71
C VAL A 54 -10.16 0.78 -8.92
N SER A 55 -10.58 -0.44 -9.26
CA SER A 55 -10.11 -1.17 -10.44
C SER A 55 -11.15 -1.26 -11.56
N THR A 56 -12.35 -0.70 -11.37
CA THR A 56 -13.45 -0.70 -12.35
C THR A 56 -13.62 0.67 -13.01
N PRO A 57 -13.69 0.77 -14.36
CA PRO A 57 -13.56 -0.31 -15.35
C PRO A 57 -12.11 -0.70 -15.64
N GLN A 58 -11.14 0.06 -15.15
CA GLN A 58 -9.70 -0.20 -15.29
C GLN A 58 -8.93 0.46 -14.15
N THR A 59 -7.69 0.02 -13.91
CA THR A 59 -6.78 0.64 -12.94
C THR A 59 -6.25 1.98 -13.45
N VAL A 60 -5.71 2.80 -12.55
CA VAL A 60 -5.18 4.14 -12.87
C VAL A 60 -4.03 4.10 -13.89
N ASP A 61 -3.25 3.02 -13.92
CA ASP A 61 -2.19 2.82 -14.92
C ASP A 61 -2.67 2.16 -16.22
N GLY A 62 -3.95 1.79 -16.32
CA GLY A 62 -4.56 1.18 -17.50
C GLY A 62 -4.03 -0.22 -17.82
N ARG A 63 -3.47 -0.93 -16.84
CA ARG A 63 -2.89 -2.26 -17.01
C ARG A 63 -3.68 -3.32 -16.25
N ASP A 64 -3.58 -4.56 -16.70
CA ASP A 64 -4.11 -5.68 -15.94
C ASP A 64 -3.22 -6.00 -14.75
N HIS A 65 -3.84 -6.07 -13.57
CA HIS A 65 -3.19 -6.50 -12.33
C HIS A 65 -3.87 -7.78 -11.81
N PRO A 66 -3.60 -8.96 -12.40
CA PRO A 66 -4.30 -10.21 -12.05
C PRO A 66 -4.13 -10.61 -10.57
N GLY A 67 -3.08 -10.08 -9.91
CA GLY A 67 -2.86 -10.28 -8.48
C GLY A 67 -3.92 -9.63 -7.59
N LEU A 68 -4.64 -8.60 -8.05
CA LEU A 68 -5.67 -7.92 -7.24
C LEU A 68 -6.83 -8.82 -6.84
N ALA A 69 -7.10 -9.89 -7.60
CA ALA A 69 -8.16 -10.85 -7.31
C ALA A 69 -7.75 -11.93 -6.30
N ARG A 70 -6.48 -11.98 -5.87
CA ARG A 70 -6.01 -12.99 -4.91
C ARG A 70 -6.49 -12.65 -3.50
N SER A 71 -7.09 -13.63 -2.83
CA SER A 71 -7.51 -13.52 -1.43
C SER A 71 -6.44 -13.99 -0.42
N SER A 72 -5.38 -14.65 -0.90
CA SER A 72 -4.27 -15.13 -0.07
C SER A 72 -2.95 -15.11 -0.85
N GLY A 73 -1.84 -15.13 -0.12
CA GLY A 73 -0.50 -15.09 -0.69
C GLY A 73 0.58 -14.91 0.37
N HIS A 74 1.77 -14.51 -0.08
CA HIS A 74 2.91 -14.24 0.80
C HIS A 74 3.08 -12.73 1.01
N ILE A 75 3.63 -12.34 2.16
CA ILE A 75 4.11 -10.98 2.40
C ILE A 75 5.56 -10.89 1.93
N GLY A 76 5.86 -9.87 1.13
CA GLY A 76 7.20 -9.60 0.65
C GLY A 76 7.60 -8.13 0.85
N PHE A 77 8.86 -7.91 1.19
CA PHE A 77 9.46 -6.58 1.20
C PHE A 77 10.22 -6.39 -0.12
N LEU A 78 9.78 -5.44 -0.93
CA LEU A 78 10.38 -5.15 -2.22
C LEU A 78 11.18 -3.84 -2.17
N GLY A 79 12.22 -3.75 -2.99
CA GLY A 79 13.06 -2.56 -3.09
C GLY A 79 13.68 -2.42 -4.48
N HIS A 80 14.05 -1.19 -4.84
CA HIS A 80 14.62 -0.84 -6.15
C HIS A 80 16.10 -0.44 -6.05
N GLY A 81 16.89 -1.19 -5.28
CA GLY A 81 18.35 -1.00 -5.21
C GLY A 81 18.86 -0.01 -4.16
N HIS A 82 17.97 0.69 -3.45
CA HIS A 82 18.34 1.50 -2.28
C HIS A 82 18.17 0.71 -0.98
N ARG A 83 19.01 1.03 0.02
CA ARG A 83 18.91 0.44 1.35
C ARG A 83 17.60 0.87 2.01
N VAL A 84 16.85 -0.11 2.51
CA VAL A 84 15.68 0.09 3.37
C VAL A 84 15.86 -0.81 4.58
N GLU A 85 15.49 -0.29 5.76
CA GLU A 85 15.58 -1.02 7.01
C GLU A 85 14.19 -1.18 7.60
N TYR A 86 13.94 -2.34 8.21
CA TYR A 86 12.67 -2.68 8.81
C TYR A 86 12.89 -3.15 10.25
N ARG A 87 11.95 -2.82 11.13
CA ARG A 87 11.92 -3.29 12.52
C ARG A 87 10.49 -3.39 13.02
N ASN A 88 10.29 -4.14 14.10
CA ASN A 88 8.97 -4.29 14.75
C ASN A 88 7.87 -4.82 13.82
N ILE A 89 8.21 -5.75 12.92
CA ILE A 89 7.27 -6.39 12.00
C ILE A 89 6.36 -7.33 12.80
N ARG A 90 5.05 -7.15 12.66
CA ARG A 90 4.01 -7.94 13.33
C ARG A 90 2.92 -8.28 12.33
N ILE A 91 2.32 -9.45 12.47
CA ILE A 91 1.22 -9.92 11.64
C ILE A 91 0.10 -10.45 12.53
N ARG A 92 -1.14 -10.25 12.10
CA ARG A 92 -2.34 -10.84 12.67
C ARG A 92 -3.25 -11.27 11.54
N GLU A 93 -3.77 -12.49 11.66
CA GLU A 93 -4.86 -13.04 10.84
C GLU A 93 -6.20 -12.92 11.57
#